data_AF-A0A535UJZ1-F1
#
_entry.id   AF-A0A535UJZ1-F1
#
_cell.length_a   1.000
_cell.length_b   1.000
_cell.length_c   1.000
_cell.angle_alpha   90.00
_cell.angle_beta   90.00
_cell.angle_gamma   90.00
#
_symmetry.space_group_name_H-M   'P 1'
#
loop_
_entity.id
_entity.type
_entity.pdbx_description
1 polymer ?
#
loop_
_entity_poly.entity_id
_entity_poly.type
_entity_poly.pdbx_seq_one_letter_code
_entity_poly.pdbx_strand_id
1 'polypeptide(L)'
;VSSGDSIGFDIVVTNNGPGTAANVVVNDPLPAGGDLNWSISPSVTGCGITGPVGTQVLSCTFASLGVASEPTIHITSTTTKQDCATVSNTASVKTDNDGSGTSTASVVVQCPVITITKTANPAGPVSAGDSIGFDVVVSNSGP
;
A
#
# COMPACT_ATOMS: atom_id res chain seq x y z
N VAL A 1 8.62 2.35 -1.57
CA VAL A 1 8.58 1.62 -2.86
C VAL A 1 8.32 2.62 -3.97
N SER A 2 8.63 2.30 -5.23
CA SER A 2 8.32 3.19 -6.35
C SER A 2 6.89 2.97 -6.85
N SER A 3 6.28 3.96 -7.52
CA SER A 3 5.02 3.75 -8.24
C SER A 3 5.16 2.63 -9.26
N GLY A 4 4.20 1.70 -9.30
CA GLY A 4 4.24 0.51 -10.16
C GLY A 4 4.73 -0.75 -9.43
N ASP A 5 5.38 -0.59 -8.28
CA ASP A 5 5.70 -1.73 -7.40
C ASP A 5 4.46 -2.18 -6.62
N SER A 6 4.44 -3.43 -6.19
CA SER A 6 3.45 -3.90 -5.22
C SER A 6 3.83 -3.52 -3.79
N ILE A 7 2.84 -3.08 -3.02
CA ILE A 7 2.93 -2.93 -1.56
C ILE A 7 2.19 -4.07 -0.88
N GLY A 8 2.51 -4.32 0.39
CA GLY A 8 1.80 -5.29 1.19
C GLY A 8 1.97 -5.06 2.68
N PHE A 9 1.10 -5.71 3.46
CA PHE A 9 1.12 -5.71 4.91
C PHE A 9 0.97 -7.14 5.43
N ASP A 10 1.78 -7.49 6.41
CA ASP A 10 1.64 -8.73 7.18
C ASP A 10 0.91 -8.44 8.49
N ILE A 11 -0.22 -9.11 8.67
CA ILE A 11 -1.03 -9.03 9.88
C ILE A 11 -0.83 -10.33 10.65
N VAL A 12 -0.19 -10.24 11.81
CA VAL A 12 0.03 -11.38 12.71
C VAL A 12 -0.90 -11.26 13.90
N VAL A 13 -1.70 -12.29 14.14
CA VAL A 13 -2.59 -12.38 15.32
C VAL A 13 -2.01 -13.39 16.29
N THR A 14 -1.49 -12.93 17.42
CA THR A 14 -0.86 -13.81 18.41
C THR A 14 -1.71 -13.92 19.68
N ASN A 15 -1.98 -15.14 20.14
CA ASN A 15 -2.48 -15.39 21.49
C ASN A 15 -1.32 -15.72 22.45
N ASN A 16 -0.92 -14.73 23.25
CA ASN A 16 0.15 -14.84 24.25
C ASN A 16 -0.35 -15.28 25.64
N GLY A 17 -1.67 -15.45 25.79
CA GLY A 17 -2.27 -15.90 27.05
C GLY A 17 -2.14 -17.41 27.24
N PRO A 18 -2.27 -17.91 28.49
CA PRO A 18 -2.24 -19.35 28.77
C PRO A 18 -3.51 -20.09 28.34
N GLY A 19 -4.59 -19.37 28.00
CA GLY A 19 -5.88 -19.91 27.58
C GLY A 19 -6.06 -19.88 26.05
N THR A 20 -7.06 -20.61 25.55
CA THR A 20 -7.48 -20.54 24.14
C THR A 20 -8.44 -19.36 23.93
N ALA A 21 -8.14 -18.49 22.97
CA ALA A 21 -9.06 -17.43 22.56
C ALA A 21 -10.17 -18.04 21.69
N ALA A 22 -11.43 -17.66 21.93
CA ALA A 22 -12.58 -18.13 21.17
C ALA A 22 -13.11 -17.03 20.24
N ASN A 23 -13.59 -17.45 19.06
CA ASN A 23 -14.22 -16.57 18.06
C ASN A 23 -13.37 -15.33 17.75
N VAL A 24 -12.16 -15.55 17.25
CA VAL A 24 -11.22 -14.48 16.94
C VAL A 24 -11.61 -13.86 15.59
N VAL A 25 -12.06 -12.62 15.61
CA VAL A 25 -12.48 -11.85 14.43
C VAL A 25 -11.46 -10.76 14.17
N VAL A 26 -10.88 -10.77 12.97
CA VAL A 26 -10.01 -9.69 12.46
C VAL A 26 -10.81 -8.84 11.48
N ASN A 27 -10.74 -7.53 11.63
CA ASN A 27 -11.31 -6.57 10.70
C ASN A 27 -10.28 -5.50 10.36
N ASP A 28 -10.07 -5.26 9.08
CA ASP A 28 -9.09 -4.30 8.58
C ASP A 28 -9.68 -3.53 7.38
N PRO A 29 -10.13 -2.28 7.59
CA PRO A 29 -10.55 -1.39 6.52
C PRO A 29 -9.34 -0.99 5.68
N LEU A 30 -9.24 -1.56 4.47
CA LEU A 30 -8.04 -1.45 3.68
C LEU A 30 -7.90 -0.05 3.08
N PRO A 31 -6.67 0.48 2.96
CA PRO A 31 -6.45 1.84 2.49
C PRO A 31 -6.87 1.94 1.03
N ALA A 32 -7.71 2.92 0.72
CA ALA A 32 -8.15 3.15 -0.65
C ALA A 32 -6.99 3.51 -1.58
N GLY A 33 -6.01 4.28 -1.08
CA GLY A 33 -5.03 4.96 -1.91
C GLY A 33 -5.74 5.86 -2.93
N GLY A 34 -5.16 5.94 -4.13
CA GLY A 34 -5.83 6.44 -5.32
C GLY A 34 -6.62 5.34 -6.04
N ASP A 35 -6.04 4.16 -6.21
CA ASP A 35 -6.68 3.03 -6.90
C ASP A 35 -6.21 1.64 -6.41
N LEU A 36 -5.79 1.53 -5.14
CA LEU A 36 -5.32 0.28 -4.56
C LEU A 36 -6.42 -0.79 -4.55
N ASN A 37 -6.14 -1.89 -5.24
CA ASN A 37 -6.96 -3.09 -5.28
C ASN A 37 -6.24 -4.22 -4.54
N TRP A 38 -6.69 -4.52 -3.34
CA TRP A 38 -6.07 -5.46 -2.42
C TRP A 38 -6.49 -6.90 -2.68
N SER A 39 -5.54 -7.81 -2.46
CA SER A 39 -5.74 -9.26 -2.51
C SER A 39 -5.00 -9.94 -1.36
N ILE A 40 -5.44 -11.14 -0.98
CA ILE A 40 -4.76 -11.99 0.01
C ILE A 40 -3.88 -12.99 -0.75
N SER A 41 -2.60 -13.11 -0.41
CA SER A 41 -1.68 -14.04 -1.07
C SER A 41 -0.61 -14.56 -0.12
N PRO A 42 -0.54 -15.88 0.17
CA PRO A 42 -1.48 -16.93 -0.25
C PRO A 42 -2.85 -16.77 0.43
N SER A 43 -3.87 -17.47 -0.06
CA SER A 43 -5.19 -17.49 0.59
C SER A 43 -5.10 -18.05 2.02
N VAL A 44 -5.82 -17.41 2.93
CA VAL A 44 -5.91 -17.83 4.33
C VAL A 44 -7.33 -18.28 4.63
N THR A 45 -7.49 -19.50 5.14
CA THR A 45 -8.80 -20.04 5.51
C THR A 45 -9.48 -19.15 6.55
N GLY A 46 -10.75 -18.82 6.32
CA GLY A 46 -11.54 -17.95 7.19
C GLY A 46 -11.30 -16.46 6.96
N CYS A 47 -10.41 -16.07 6.04
CA CYS A 47 -10.18 -14.69 5.61
C CYS A 47 -10.76 -14.40 4.23
N GLY A 48 -11.24 -13.18 4.03
CA GLY A 48 -11.66 -12.67 2.72
C GLY A 48 -11.59 -11.15 2.66
N ILE A 49 -11.38 -10.63 1.45
CA ILE A 49 -11.51 -9.20 1.16
C ILE A 49 -12.83 -8.99 0.42
N THR A 50 -13.64 -8.05 0.90
CA THR A 50 -14.95 -7.72 0.32
C THR A 50 -15.07 -6.22 0.09
N GLY A 51 -16.08 -5.82 -0.69
CA GLY A 51 -16.31 -4.43 -1.08
C GLY A 51 -15.62 -4.05 -2.40
N PRO A 52 -16.02 -2.91 -3.00
CA PRO A 52 -15.38 -2.39 -4.20
C PRO A 52 -14.00 -1.80 -3.89
N VAL A 53 -13.15 -1.71 -4.92
CA VAL A 53 -11.87 -0.98 -4.86
C VAL A 53 -12.09 0.42 -4.28
N GLY A 54 -11.22 0.84 -3.36
CA GLY A 54 -11.33 2.09 -2.63
C GLY A 54 -12.13 2.01 -1.31
N THR A 55 -12.89 0.94 -1.08
CA THR A 55 -13.55 0.68 0.22
C THR A 55 -13.47 -0.81 0.59
N GLN A 56 -12.39 -1.47 0.18
CA GLN A 56 -12.19 -2.88 0.50
C GLN A 56 -11.99 -3.07 1.99
N VAL A 57 -12.53 -4.17 2.52
CA VAL A 57 -12.36 -4.56 3.92
C VAL A 57 -11.89 -6.01 3.97
N LEU A 58 -10.77 -6.25 4.63
CA LEU A 58 -10.35 -7.58 5.02
C LEU A 58 -11.11 -7.98 6.29
N SER A 59 -11.72 -9.15 6.24
CA SER A 59 -12.36 -9.79 7.39
C SER A 59 -11.86 -11.22 7.52
N CYS A 60 -11.40 -11.58 8.73
CA CYS A 60 -11.05 -12.96 9.07
C CYS A 60 -11.84 -13.44 10.28
N THR A 61 -12.17 -14.72 10.32
CA THR A 61 -12.75 -15.35 11.50
C THR A 61 -12.10 -16.69 11.76
N PHE A 62 -11.56 -16.86 12.96
CA PHE A 62 -10.99 -18.10 13.47
C PHE A 62 -11.85 -18.59 14.63
N ALA A 63 -12.33 -19.83 14.56
CA ALA A 63 -13.19 -20.40 15.61
C ALA A 63 -12.50 -20.38 16.99
N SER A 64 -11.19 -20.63 17.00
CA SER A 64 -10.35 -20.54 18.19
C SER A 64 -8.90 -20.29 17.82
N LEU A 65 -8.16 -19.64 18.71
CA LEU A 65 -6.71 -19.47 18.60
C LEU A 65 -6.04 -20.01 19.86
N GLY A 66 -5.28 -21.10 19.70
CA GLY A 66 -4.59 -21.76 20.80
C GLY A 66 -3.43 -20.92 21.35
N VAL A 67 -2.80 -21.41 22.42
CA VAL A 67 -1.63 -20.78 23.03
C VAL A 67 -0.50 -20.70 22.00
N ALA A 68 0.13 -19.53 21.87
CA ALA A 68 1.23 -19.26 20.94
C ALA A 68 0.91 -19.57 19.46
N SER A 69 -0.37 -19.53 19.07
CA SER A 69 -0.79 -19.64 17.67
C SER A 69 -0.70 -18.27 16.98
N GLU A 70 -0.13 -18.24 15.77
CA GLU A 70 0.20 -17.02 15.01
C GLU A 70 -0.13 -17.15 13.52
N PRO A 71 -1.42 -17.09 13.10
CA PRO A 71 -1.74 -16.95 11.69
C PRO A 71 -1.18 -15.62 11.15
N THR A 72 -0.42 -15.70 10.06
CA THR A 72 0.03 -14.54 9.28
C THR A 72 -0.88 -14.36 8.08
N ILE A 73 -1.48 -13.18 7.97
CA ILE A 73 -2.32 -12.79 6.85
C ILE A 73 -1.53 -11.76 6.03
N HIS A 74 -1.12 -12.15 4.82
CA HIS A 74 -0.45 -11.25 3.91
C HIS A 74 -1.46 -10.67 2.91
N ILE A 75 -1.55 -9.35 2.88
CA ILE A 75 -2.33 -8.61 1.88
C ILE A 75 -1.39 -7.82 0.98
N THR A 76 -1.74 -7.72 -0.30
CA THR A 76 -0.94 -6.99 -1.29
C THR A 76 -1.79 -6.27 -2.33
N SER A 77 -1.27 -5.16 -2.83
CA SER A 77 -1.83 -4.40 -3.94
C SER A 77 -0.72 -3.79 -4.79
N THR A 78 -0.93 -3.69 -6.10
CA THR A 78 -0.02 -2.98 -7.00
C THR A 78 -0.28 -1.49 -6.94
N THR A 79 0.77 -0.70 -6.73
CA THR A 79 0.66 0.77 -6.68
C THR A 79 0.68 1.38 -8.07
N THR A 80 0.09 2.56 -8.18
CA THR A 80 0.15 3.41 -9.37
C THR A 80 0.71 4.80 -9.02
N LYS A 81 0.75 5.70 -10.01
CA LYS A 81 1.07 7.11 -9.78
C LYS A 81 -0.02 7.86 -8.99
N GLN A 82 -1.16 7.23 -8.74
CA GLN A 82 -2.24 7.81 -7.96
C GLN A 82 -2.02 7.59 -6.46
N ASP A 83 -1.15 6.64 -6.10
CA ASP A 83 -0.87 6.25 -4.72
C ASP A 83 0.34 6.96 -4.11
N CYS A 84 0.84 8.04 -4.74
CA CYS A 84 2.04 8.80 -4.34
C CYS A 84 1.90 9.51 -2.98
N ALA A 85 1.83 8.74 -1.90
CA ALA A 85 1.63 9.21 -0.55
C ALA A 85 2.10 8.14 0.46
N THR A 86 1.92 8.46 1.74
CA THR A 86 2.00 7.44 2.80
C THR A 86 0.68 6.66 2.81
N VAL A 87 0.76 5.37 2.55
CA VAL A 87 -0.34 4.41 2.69
C VAL A 87 -0.26 3.82 4.09
N SER A 88 -1.23 4.13 4.95
CA SER A 88 -1.31 3.59 6.32
C SER A 88 -2.47 2.63 6.43
N ASN A 89 -2.22 1.47 7.03
CA ASN A 89 -3.19 0.39 7.24
C ASN A 89 -3.36 0.11 8.74
N THR A 90 -4.59 -0.10 9.20
CA THR A 90 -4.86 -0.39 10.62
C THR A 90 -5.85 -1.54 10.76
N ALA A 91 -5.32 -2.68 11.18
CA ALA A 91 -6.11 -3.87 11.49
C ALA A 91 -6.58 -3.86 12.96
N SER A 92 -7.73 -4.48 13.20
CA SER A 92 -8.31 -4.69 14.51
C SER A 92 -8.63 -6.16 14.73
N VAL A 93 -8.55 -6.62 15.96
CA VAL A 93 -8.94 -7.97 16.38
C VAL A 93 -9.91 -7.88 17.56
N LYS A 94 -10.88 -8.79 17.60
CA LYS A 94 -11.77 -9.00 18.74
C LYS A 94 -11.93 -10.50 19.00
N THR A 95 -12.03 -10.86 20.27
CA THR A 95 -12.33 -12.22 20.73
C THR A 95 -13.51 -12.19 21.69
N ASP A 96 -14.16 -13.33 21.91
CA ASP A 96 -15.31 -13.39 22.82
C ASP A 96 -14.88 -13.42 24.30
N ASN A 97 -13.69 -13.95 24.61
CA ASN A 97 -13.28 -14.28 25.97
C ASN A 97 -12.01 -13.57 26.48
N ASP A 98 -11.32 -12.78 25.65
CA ASP A 98 -10.13 -12.03 26.07
C ASP A 98 -10.32 -10.51 25.89
N GLY A 99 -10.70 -10.05 24.70
CA GLY A 99 -10.93 -8.63 24.44
C GLY A 99 -10.71 -8.21 22.99
N SER A 100 -10.10 -7.05 22.79
CA SER A 100 -9.82 -6.48 21.47
C SER A 100 -8.47 -5.78 21.41
N GLY A 101 -7.89 -5.68 20.21
CA GLY A 101 -6.64 -4.98 19.96
C GLY A 101 -6.58 -4.37 18.56
N THR A 102 -5.58 -3.53 18.31
CA THR A 102 -5.34 -2.88 17.01
C THR A 102 -3.85 -2.84 16.70
N SER A 103 -3.49 -2.87 15.42
CA SER A 103 -2.12 -2.69 14.95
C SER A 103 -2.09 -1.86 13.67
N THR A 104 -1.13 -0.95 13.57
CA THR A 104 -0.99 -0.02 12.44
C THR A 104 0.39 -0.16 11.81
N ALA A 105 0.43 -0.11 10.48
CA ALA A 105 1.65 -0.06 9.69
C ALA A 105 1.51 0.95 8.55
N SER A 106 2.63 1.35 7.94
CA SER A 106 2.61 2.28 6.81
C SER A 106 3.73 2.03 5.81
N VAL A 107 3.45 2.31 4.54
CA VAL A 107 4.42 2.29 3.43
C VAL A 107 4.35 3.61 2.68
N VAL A 108 5.49 4.17 2.31
CA VAL A 108 5.55 5.37 1.45
C VAL A 108 5.77 4.95 -0.01
N VAL A 109 4.88 5.41 -0.89
CA VAL A 109 5.01 5.25 -2.34
C VAL A 109 5.70 6.51 -2.90
N GLN A 110 6.89 6.31 -3.46
CA GLN A 110 7.71 7.34 -4.06
C GLN A 110 7.44 7.41 -5.56
N CYS A 111 7.19 8.60 -6.07
CA CYS A 111 6.85 8.80 -7.47
C CYS A 111 7.84 9.75 -8.14
N PRO A 112 8.37 9.39 -9.32
CA PRO A 112 9.25 10.28 -10.05
C PRO A 112 8.48 11.52 -10.52
N VAL A 113 9.17 12.66 -10.56
CA VAL A 113 8.64 13.92 -11.10
C VAL A 113 9.55 14.35 -12.23
N ILE A 114 9.18 13.99 -13.46
CA ILE A 114 9.99 14.31 -14.64
C ILE A 114 9.61 15.68 -15.20
N THR A 115 10.61 16.55 -15.41
CA THR A 115 10.44 17.81 -16.12
C THR A 115 11.39 17.89 -17.31
N ILE A 116 10.94 18.56 -18.37
CA ILE A 116 11.74 18.82 -19.57
C ILE A 116 11.71 20.31 -19.87
N THR A 117 12.88 20.90 -20.09
CA THR A 117 13.02 22.27 -20.57
C THR A 117 13.74 22.27 -21.90
N LYS A 118 13.28 23.13 -22.81
CA LYS A 118 13.88 23.33 -24.12
C LYS A 118 14.08 24.83 -24.34
N THR A 119 15.31 25.21 -24.61
CA THR A 119 15.67 26.62 -24.85
C THR A 119 16.38 26.73 -26.18
N ALA A 120 16.09 27.80 -26.92
CA ALA A 120 16.78 28.08 -28.19
C ALA A 120 18.22 28.51 -27.90
N ASN A 121 19.15 28.03 -28.71
CA ASN A 121 20.57 28.37 -28.60
C ASN A 121 21.15 28.66 -30.00
N PRO A 122 21.43 29.93 -30.35
CA PRO A 122 21.28 31.12 -29.50
C PRO A 122 19.81 31.49 -29.27
N ALA A 123 19.53 32.16 -28.16
CA ALA A 123 18.20 32.69 -27.86
C ALA A 123 17.92 33.95 -28.67
N GLY A 124 16.69 34.09 -29.17
CA GLY A 124 16.24 35.27 -29.93
C GLY A 124 16.22 35.04 -31.46
N PRO A 125 15.93 36.10 -32.24
CA PRO A 125 15.95 36.02 -33.70
C PRO A 125 17.36 35.78 -34.21
N VAL A 126 17.49 34.91 -35.21
CA VAL A 126 18.75 34.61 -35.90
C VAL A 126 18.66 35.06 -37.36
N SER A 127 19.81 35.35 -37.99
CA SER A 127 19.87 35.72 -39.39
C SER A 127 19.89 34.48 -40.29
N ALA A 128 19.50 34.65 -41.56
CA ALA A 128 19.59 33.58 -42.54
C ALA A 128 21.05 33.17 -42.76
N GLY A 129 21.34 31.88 -42.57
CA GLY A 129 22.70 31.33 -42.65
C GLY A 129 23.36 31.07 -41.29
N ASP A 130 22.77 31.53 -40.18
CA ASP A 130 23.27 31.22 -38.84
C ASP A 130 22.99 29.76 -38.46
N SER A 131 23.96 29.12 -37.79
CA SER A 131 23.73 27.84 -37.13
C SER A 131 22.84 28.04 -35.91
N ILE A 132 21.80 27.20 -35.79
CA ILE A 132 20.93 27.16 -34.63
C ILE A 132 20.96 25.80 -33.95
N GLY A 133 20.66 25.80 -32.66
CA GLY A 133 20.51 24.63 -31.83
C GLY A 133 19.44 24.81 -30.75
N PHE A 134 19.24 23.76 -29.97
CA PHE A 134 18.36 23.78 -28.81
C PHE A 134 19.03 23.04 -27.67
N ASP A 135 19.08 23.67 -26.50
CA ASP A 135 19.47 22.99 -25.28
C ASP A 135 18.22 22.34 -24.69
N VAL A 136 18.33 21.04 -24.44
CA VAL A 136 17.26 20.22 -23.85
C VAL A 136 17.77 19.65 -22.54
N VAL A 137 17.10 19.99 -21.44
CA VAL A 137 17.41 19.45 -20.11
C VAL A 137 16.23 18.62 -19.65
N VAL A 138 16.51 17.39 -19.22
CA VAL A 138 15.54 16.49 -18.58
C VAL A 138 15.98 16.30 -17.14
N SER A 139 15.08 16.49 -16.18
CA SER A 139 15.36 16.28 -14.76
C SER A 139 14.27 15.44 -14.10
N ASN A 140 14.64 14.67 -13.08
CA ASN A 140 13.73 13.98 -12.17
C ASN A 140 13.85 14.63 -10.79
N SER A 141 12.82 15.33 -10.34
CA SER A 141 12.72 15.94 -9.01
C SER A 141 11.80 15.16 -8.07
N GLY A 142 11.53 13.88 -8.37
CA GLY A 142 10.88 12.98 -7.42
C GLY A 142 11.78 12.69 -6.21
N PRO A 143 11.20 12.29 -5.08
CA PRO A 143 11.94 11.88 -3.88
C PRO A 143 12.75 10.59 -4.07
#